data_AF-A0A081BQD8-F1
#
_entry.id   AF-A0A081BQD8-F1
#
_cell.length_a   1.000
_cell.length_b   1.000
_cell.length_c   1.000
_cell.angle_alpha   90.00
_cell.angle_beta   90.00
_cell.angle_gamma   90.00
#
_symmetry.space_group_name_H-M   'P 1'
#
loop_
_entity.id
_entity.type
_entity.pdbx_description
1 polymer ?
#
loop_
_entity_poly.entity_id
_entity_poly.type
_entity_poly.pdbx_seq_one_letter_code
_entity_poly.pdbx_strand_id
1 'polypeptide(L)'
;MAFMIARAFSRPVKQLSGIFSQIAQGNVRVTFPKAGNDELGELVAASKAMAAYLQNATELTRRIAQNDWQVSATPKSEHDVLNQSLDVMIRTLRQMQDDNIRTMAVLEEQNRAIVAQNWHKDGIGQLNAALVEEMPLKLLCDRAVQTVARYVQAGRGVLYSYRAETHTLELQGTFAFTEHDALKKTYQSGEGIIGQVAVEQRAIYLKHLPVEHSLILTGTTYDAPLNTYTVPLLYNAKLCGVMEIASFELFGAREQAFFDEAGQVIAVRLFSTAQREQMREFFQQADNGANL
;
A
#
# COMPACT_ATOMS: atom_id res chain seq x y z
N MET A 1 86.56 3.71 19.83
CA MET A 1 85.68 2.94 18.92
C MET A 1 84.48 2.30 19.62
N ALA A 2 84.64 1.59 20.75
CA ALA A 2 83.54 0.90 21.46
C ALA A 2 82.32 1.79 21.79
N PHE A 3 82.52 3.05 22.20
CA PHE A 3 81.43 3.98 22.54
C PHE A 3 80.60 4.43 21.31
N MET A 4 81.21 4.52 20.13
CA MET A 4 80.49 4.86 18.89
C MET A 4 79.66 3.67 18.38
N ILE A 5 80.18 2.45 18.52
CA ILE A 5 79.46 1.21 18.20
C ILE A 5 78.27 1.05 19.16
N ALA A 6 78.46 1.21 20.47
CA ALA A 6 77.37 1.15 21.44
C ALA A 6 76.24 2.17 21.17
N ARG A 7 76.58 3.39 20.75
CA ARG A 7 75.59 4.41 20.34
C ARG A 7 74.90 4.11 19.01
N ALA A 8 75.59 3.45 18.08
CA ALA A 8 75.03 3.03 16.79
C ALA A 8 73.93 1.97 16.96
N PHE A 9 74.04 1.08 17.94
CA PHE A 9 73.02 0.07 18.26
C PHE A 9 71.93 0.58 19.22
N SER A 10 72.29 1.37 20.24
CA SER A 10 71.35 1.76 21.30
C SER A 10 70.27 2.76 20.83
N ARG A 11 70.58 3.66 19.89
CA ARG A 11 69.63 4.66 19.40
C ARG A 11 68.47 4.05 18.59
N PRO A 12 68.71 3.21 17.56
CA PRO A 12 67.63 2.57 16.80
C PRO A 12 66.74 1.69 17.67
N VAL A 13 67.32 0.94 18.62
CA VAL A 13 66.57 0.09 19.54
C VAL A 13 65.62 0.90 20.43
N LYS A 14 66.09 2.03 20.98
CA LYS A 14 65.24 2.93 21.77
C LYS A 14 64.11 3.55 20.94
N GLN A 15 64.38 3.90 19.69
CA GLN A 15 63.36 4.40 18.76
C GLN A 15 62.29 3.35 18.45
N LEU A 16 62.71 2.11 18.16
CA LEU A 16 61.80 0.98 17.92
C LEU A 16 60.94 0.68 19.15
N SER A 17 61.53 0.69 20.35
CA SER A 17 60.77 0.54 21.61
C SER A 17 59.67 1.62 21.75
N GLY A 18 59.97 2.86 21.37
CA GLY A 18 58.98 3.94 21.30
C GLY A 18 57.85 3.64 20.31
N ILE A 19 58.17 3.11 19.13
CA ILE A 19 57.19 2.73 18.11
C ILE A 19 56.30 1.58 18.61
N PHE A 20 56.86 0.54 19.22
CA PHE A 20 56.08 -0.55 19.80
C PHE A 20 55.16 -0.07 20.92
N SER A 21 55.62 0.87 21.75
CA SER A 21 54.77 1.50 22.77
C SER A 21 53.58 2.23 22.14
N GLN A 22 53.78 2.93 21.02
CA GLN A 22 52.69 3.57 20.28
C GLN A 22 51.72 2.53 19.68
N ILE A 23 52.22 1.47 19.05
CA ILE A 23 51.39 0.40 18.49
C ILE A 23 50.58 -0.30 19.59
N ALA A 24 51.19 -0.57 20.75
CA ALA A 24 50.51 -1.17 21.90
C ALA A 24 49.39 -0.29 22.47
N GLN A 25 49.48 1.03 22.28
CA GLN A 25 48.41 1.99 22.63
C GLN A 25 47.37 2.17 21.51
N GLY A 26 47.46 1.39 20.42
CA GLY A 26 46.55 1.47 19.27
C GLY A 26 46.93 2.53 18.23
N ASN A 27 48.03 3.28 18.43
CA ASN A 27 48.54 4.18 17.39
C ASN A 27 49.38 3.40 16.39
N VAL A 28 48.74 3.00 15.29
CA VAL A 28 49.36 2.22 14.22
C VAL A 28 49.96 3.08 13.10
N ARG A 29 49.68 4.39 13.05
CA ARG A 29 50.20 5.33 12.03
C ARG A 29 51.54 5.93 12.49
N VAL A 30 52.58 5.12 12.42
CA VAL A 30 53.93 5.43 12.93
C VAL A 30 54.97 5.47 11.81
N THR A 31 55.99 6.33 11.97
CA THR A 31 57.09 6.47 11.01
C THR A 31 58.27 5.61 11.45
N PHE A 32 58.71 4.71 10.56
CA PHE A 32 59.85 3.84 10.80
C PHE A 32 61.17 4.48 10.32
N PRO A 33 62.29 4.24 11.03
CA PRO A 33 63.61 4.65 10.55
C PRO A 33 64.01 3.88 9.27
N LYS A 34 65.04 4.37 8.57
CA LYS A 34 65.57 3.70 7.37
C LYS A 34 66.16 2.34 7.76
N ALA A 35 65.74 1.28 7.08
CA ALA A 35 66.29 -0.06 7.29
C ALA A 35 67.74 -0.12 6.79
N GLY A 36 68.63 -0.68 7.61
CA GLY A 36 69.95 -1.13 7.20
C GLY A 36 69.89 -2.51 6.53
N ASN A 37 71.04 -3.04 6.11
CA ASN A 37 71.17 -4.43 5.62
C ASN A 37 71.67 -5.37 6.74
N ASP A 38 71.31 -5.07 7.98
CA ASP A 38 71.69 -5.79 9.18
C ASP A 38 70.45 -6.32 9.92
N GLU A 39 70.64 -6.99 11.05
CA GLU A 39 69.58 -7.56 11.86
C GLU A 39 68.61 -6.49 12.39
N LEU A 40 69.10 -5.25 12.58
CA LEU A 40 68.26 -4.10 12.92
C LEU A 40 67.35 -3.70 11.74
N GLY A 41 67.87 -3.76 10.51
CA GLY A 41 67.09 -3.58 9.29
C GLY A 41 65.97 -4.60 9.12
N GLU A 42 66.26 -5.88 9.37
CA GLU A 42 65.25 -6.95 9.36
C GLU A 42 64.16 -6.72 10.42
N LEU A 43 64.56 -6.32 11.63
CA LEU A 43 63.61 -5.98 12.70
C LEU A 43 62.72 -4.81 12.31
N VAL A 44 63.28 -3.74 11.73
CA VAL A 44 62.51 -2.59 11.22
C VAL A 44 61.50 -3.03 10.15
N ALA A 45 61.91 -3.93 9.24
CA ALA A 45 61.03 -4.46 8.20
C ALA A 45 59.87 -5.28 8.78
N ALA A 46 60.15 -6.17 9.75
CA ALA A 46 59.13 -6.95 10.44
C ALA A 46 58.15 -6.06 11.22
N SER A 47 58.64 -5.04 11.94
CA SER A 47 57.79 -4.08 12.65
C SER A 47 56.91 -3.27 11.69
N LYS A 48 57.45 -2.87 10.54
CA LYS A 48 56.69 -2.16 9.50
C LYS A 48 55.58 -3.04 8.93
N ALA A 49 55.86 -4.32 8.68
CA ALA A 49 54.86 -5.29 8.21
C ALA A 49 53.75 -5.51 9.25
N MET A 50 54.09 -5.58 10.54
CA MET A 50 53.13 -5.66 11.64
C MET A 50 52.23 -4.42 11.72
N ALA A 51 52.82 -3.22 11.67
CA ALA A 51 52.04 -1.98 11.68
C ALA A 51 51.12 -1.87 10.46
N ALA A 52 51.60 -2.22 9.27
CA ALA A 52 50.78 -2.25 8.06
C ALA A 52 49.62 -3.25 8.15
N TYR A 53 49.84 -4.41 8.79
CA TYR A 53 48.79 -5.39 9.02
C TYR A 53 47.67 -4.84 9.94
N LEU A 54 48.03 -4.21 11.06
CA LEU A 54 47.05 -3.60 11.97
C LEU A 54 46.34 -2.39 11.34
N GLN A 55 47.04 -1.60 10.53
CA GLN A 55 46.44 -0.51 9.75
C GLN A 55 45.39 -1.04 8.76
N ASN A 56 45.68 -2.14 8.07
CA ASN A 56 44.75 -2.75 7.12
C ASN A 56 43.49 -3.27 7.83
N ALA A 57 43.64 -3.98 8.96
CA ALA A 57 42.51 -4.41 9.78
C ALA A 57 41.66 -3.23 10.27
N THR A 58 42.30 -2.14 10.68
CA THR A 58 41.61 -0.90 11.10
C THR A 58 40.79 -0.31 9.95
N GLU A 59 41.38 -0.26 8.75
CA GLU A 59 40.72 0.27 7.55
C GLU A 59 39.53 -0.60 7.11
N LEU A 60 39.67 -1.93 7.18
CA LEU A 60 38.56 -2.86 6.95
C LEU A 60 37.41 -2.57 7.92
N THR A 61 37.68 -2.49 9.22
CA THR A 61 36.65 -2.20 10.23
C THR A 61 35.99 -0.84 10.00
N ARG A 62 36.75 0.17 9.56
CA ARG A 62 36.21 1.49 9.21
C ARG A 62 35.23 1.41 8.04
N ARG A 63 35.54 0.64 7.01
CA ARG A 63 34.66 0.42 5.85
C ARG A 63 33.37 -0.31 6.25
N ILE A 64 33.48 -1.34 7.09
CA ILE A 64 32.32 -2.04 7.67
C ILE A 64 31.42 -1.05 8.42
N ALA A 65 31.98 -0.20 9.26
CA ALA A 65 31.22 0.83 9.99
C ALA A 65 30.54 1.87 9.08
N GLN A 66 30.98 1.99 7.83
CA GLN A 66 30.41 2.86 6.80
C GLN A 66 29.38 2.13 5.91
N ASN A 67 28.92 0.95 6.32
CA ASN A 67 28.03 0.08 5.57
C ASN A 67 28.59 -0.41 4.23
N ASP A 68 29.91 -0.42 4.07
CA ASP A 68 30.56 -1.08 2.94
C ASP A 68 30.68 -2.56 3.25
N TRP A 69 29.62 -3.29 2.93
CA TRP A 69 29.54 -4.72 3.14
C TRP A 69 30.28 -5.52 2.06
N GLN A 70 30.87 -4.90 1.02
CA GLN A 70 31.58 -5.61 -0.04
C GLN A 70 33.04 -5.91 0.31
N VAL A 71 33.52 -5.45 1.46
CA VAL A 71 34.87 -5.75 1.94
C VAL A 71 35.10 -7.22 2.22
N SER A 72 36.33 -7.70 2.08
CA SER A 72 36.72 -9.05 2.50
C SER A 72 37.93 -8.96 3.42
N ALA A 73 37.90 -9.72 4.51
CA ALA A 73 39.07 -9.97 5.33
C ALA A 73 39.68 -11.29 4.86
N THR A 74 40.94 -11.27 4.45
CA THR A 74 41.67 -12.47 4.03
C THR A 74 42.70 -12.82 5.09
N PRO A 75 42.51 -13.93 5.83
CA PRO A 75 43.50 -14.41 6.78
C PRO A 75 44.86 -14.63 6.10
N LYS A 76 45.94 -14.10 6.70
CA LYS A 76 47.31 -14.29 6.19
C LYS A 76 47.90 -15.65 6.52
N SER A 77 47.34 -16.35 7.52
CA SER A 77 47.73 -17.69 7.92
C SER A 77 46.58 -18.34 8.72
N GLU A 78 46.73 -19.62 9.04
CA GLU A 78 45.80 -20.35 9.92
C GLU A 78 45.76 -19.80 11.35
N HIS A 79 46.77 -19.01 11.75
CA HIS A 79 46.86 -18.37 13.07
C HIS A 79 46.39 -16.91 13.08
N ASP A 80 45.87 -16.38 11.96
CA ASP A 80 45.38 -15.02 11.83
C ASP A 80 43.95 -14.88 12.41
N VAL A 81 43.84 -14.99 13.74
CA VAL A 81 42.56 -14.94 14.47
C VAL A 81 41.80 -13.63 14.22
N LEU A 82 42.51 -12.52 14.04
CA LEU A 82 41.90 -11.21 13.80
C LEU A 82 41.15 -11.18 12.46
N ASN A 83 41.81 -11.54 11.35
CA ASN A 83 41.14 -11.55 10.06
C ASN A 83 40.12 -12.69 9.94
N GLN A 84 40.32 -13.83 10.61
CA GLN A 84 39.30 -14.88 10.69
C GLN A 84 38.02 -14.37 11.37
N SER A 85 38.17 -13.63 12.48
CA SER A 85 37.03 -13.05 13.21
C SER A 85 36.34 -11.95 12.40
N LEU A 86 37.11 -11.09 11.72
CA LEU A 86 36.58 -10.06 10.82
C LEU A 86 35.82 -10.68 9.65
N ASP A 87 36.34 -11.76 9.05
CA ASP A 87 35.70 -12.48 7.95
C ASP A 87 34.35 -13.10 8.37
N VAL A 88 34.31 -13.76 9.54
CA VAL A 88 33.05 -14.24 10.13
C VAL A 88 32.07 -13.10 10.36
N MET A 89 32.52 -11.99 10.96
CA MET A 89 31.67 -10.83 11.21
C MET A 89 31.10 -10.25 9.92
N ILE A 90 31.91 -10.08 8.87
CA ILE A 90 31.46 -9.57 7.55
C ILE A 90 30.41 -10.51 6.96
N ARG A 91 30.64 -11.83 6.98
CA ARG A 91 29.67 -12.80 6.48
C ARG A 91 28.34 -12.72 7.22
N THR A 92 28.38 -12.65 8.55
CA THR A 92 27.16 -12.53 9.37
C THR A 92 26.41 -11.25 9.06
N LEU A 93 27.10 -10.12 8.93
CA LEU A 93 26.47 -8.83 8.60
C LEU A 93 25.83 -8.83 7.21
N ARG A 94 26.50 -9.42 6.20
CA ARG A 94 25.92 -9.62 4.86
C ARG A 94 24.66 -10.48 4.91
N GLN A 95 24.73 -11.60 5.61
CA GLN A 95 23.58 -12.49 5.75
C GLN A 95 22.40 -11.78 6.42
N MET A 96 22.64 -11.04 7.50
CA MET A 96 21.60 -10.23 8.16
C MET A 96 21.01 -9.17 7.23
N GLN A 97 21.82 -8.54 6.38
CA GLN A 97 21.34 -7.58 5.39
C GLN A 97 20.45 -8.25 4.34
N ASP A 98 20.88 -9.38 3.78
CA ASP A 98 20.12 -10.14 2.79
C ASP A 98 18.79 -10.62 3.37
N ASP A 99 18.82 -11.14 4.61
CA ASP A 99 17.63 -11.59 5.33
C ASP A 99 16.67 -10.41 5.62
N ASN A 100 17.19 -9.24 5.98
CA ASN A 100 16.39 -8.03 6.16
C ASN A 100 15.72 -7.59 4.86
N ILE A 101 16.45 -7.57 3.74
CA ILE A 101 15.89 -7.21 2.42
C ILE A 101 14.75 -8.17 2.04
N ARG A 102 14.96 -9.48 2.21
CA ARG A 102 13.94 -10.49 1.93
C ARG A 102 12.72 -10.32 2.83
N THR A 103 12.93 -10.09 4.12
CA THR A 103 11.85 -9.89 5.10
C THR A 103 11.04 -8.63 4.77
N MET A 104 11.70 -7.52 4.40
CA MET A 104 11.02 -6.29 3.99
C MET A 104 10.12 -6.50 2.78
N ALA A 105 10.59 -7.21 1.74
CA ALA A 105 9.79 -7.48 0.56
C ALA A 105 8.52 -8.30 0.88
N VAL A 106 8.63 -9.30 1.76
CA VAL A 106 7.46 -10.08 2.22
C VAL A 106 6.49 -9.23 3.03
N LEU A 107 7.00 -8.40 3.95
CA LEU A 107 6.17 -7.51 4.77
C LEU A 107 5.44 -6.47 3.92
N GLU A 108 6.08 -5.90 2.90
CA GLU A 108 5.45 -4.96 1.97
C GLU A 108 4.27 -5.61 1.23
N GLU A 109 4.44 -6.83 0.73
CA GLU A 109 3.36 -7.55 0.05
C GLU A 109 2.20 -7.88 1.01
N GLN A 110 2.50 -8.37 2.21
CA GLN A 110 1.49 -8.64 3.23
C GLN A 110 0.74 -7.36 3.62
N ASN A 111 1.45 -6.24 3.79
CA ASN A 111 0.85 -4.96 4.10
C ASN A 111 -0.07 -4.46 2.97
N ARG A 112 0.30 -4.65 1.69
CA ARG A 112 -0.59 -4.31 0.57
C ARG A 112 -1.92 -5.06 0.66
N ALA A 113 -1.88 -6.37 0.89
CA ALA A 113 -3.08 -7.19 1.02
C ALA A 113 -3.96 -6.77 2.21
N ILE A 114 -3.34 -6.50 3.37
CA ILE A 114 -4.04 -6.04 4.57
C ILE A 114 -4.70 -4.67 4.33
N VAL A 115 -3.99 -3.72 3.72
CA VAL A 115 -4.52 -2.38 3.43
C VAL A 115 -5.73 -2.47 2.48
N ALA A 116 -5.63 -3.30 1.43
CA ALA A 116 -6.76 -3.51 0.51
C ALA A 116 -7.97 -4.14 1.22
N GLN A 117 -7.73 -5.13 2.09
CA GLN A 117 -8.80 -5.77 2.87
C GLN A 117 -9.44 -4.79 3.87
N ASN A 118 -8.64 -3.98 4.57
CA ASN A 118 -9.14 -3.01 5.53
C ASN A 118 -9.97 -1.93 4.85
N TRP A 119 -9.51 -1.41 3.71
CA TRP A 119 -10.31 -0.50 2.89
C TRP A 119 -11.68 -1.12 2.59
N HIS A 120 -11.71 -2.34 2.07
CA HIS A 120 -12.99 -3.01 1.76
C HIS A 120 -13.91 -3.16 2.98
N LYS A 121 -13.38 -3.64 4.11
CA LYS A 121 -14.13 -3.79 5.37
C LYS A 121 -14.65 -2.44 5.90
N ASP A 122 -13.83 -1.41 5.84
CA ASP A 122 -14.20 -0.06 6.28
C ASP A 122 -15.34 0.51 5.43
N GLY A 123 -15.28 0.32 4.10
CA GLY A 123 -16.33 0.74 3.18
C GLY A 123 -17.66 0.07 3.48
N ILE A 124 -17.66 -1.26 3.64
CA ILE A 124 -18.86 -2.03 3.99
C ILE A 124 -19.36 -1.68 5.39
N GLY A 125 -18.47 -1.45 6.34
CA GLY A 125 -18.79 -0.98 7.69
C GLY A 125 -19.50 0.37 7.68
N GLN A 126 -18.97 1.35 6.93
CA GLN A 126 -19.60 2.66 6.76
C GLN A 126 -20.97 2.58 6.09
N LEU A 127 -21.11 1.72 5.08
CA LEU A 127 -22.39 1.50 4.41
C LEU A 127 -23.43 0.91 5.37
N ASN A 128 -23.07 -0.13 6.12
CA ASN A 128 -23.96 -0.72 7.12
C ASN A 128 -24.37 0.28 8.21
N ALA A 129 -23.43 1.12 8.69
CA ALA A 129 -23.71 2.15 9.67
C ALA A 129 -24.66 3.24 9.12
N ALA A 130 -24.54 3.59 7.84
CA ALA A 130 -25.41 4.57 7.19
C ALA A 130 -26.83 4.03 6.94
N LEU A 131 -26.96 2.71 6.71
CA LEU A 131 -28.20 2.03 6.35
C LEU A 131 -28.87 1.36 7.56
N VAL A 132 -29.38 2.20 8.45
CA VAL A 132 -30.15 1.81 9.64
C VAL A 132 -31.48 1.17 9.25
N GLU A 133 -32.03 0.33 10.13
CA GLU A 133 -33.37 -0.25 9.96
C GLU A 133 -34.47 0.83 9.92
N GLU A 134 -35.63 0.45 9.37
CA GLU A 134 -36.86 1.26 9.34
C GLU A 134 -36.81 2.61 8.60
N MET A 135 -35.80 2.85 7.76
CA MET A 135 -35.78 4.04 6.91
C MET A 135 -36.84 3.97 5.77
N PRO A 136 -37.47 5.10 5.41
CA PRO A 136 -38.26 5.21 4.18
C PRO A 136 -37.41 4.88 2.94
N LEU A 137 -38.02 4.27 1.91
CA LEU A 137 -37.29 3.81 0.72
C LEU A 137 -36.43 4.91 0.09
N LYS A 138 -37.01 6.10 -0.07
CA LYS A 138 -36.34 7.27 -0.64
C LYS A 138 -35.06 7.65 0.12
N LEU A 139 -35.16 7.75 1.45
CA LEU A 139 -34.01 8.11 2.31
C LEU A 139 -32.93 7.03 2.31
N LEU A 140 -33.33 5.76 2.31
CA LEU A 140 -32.43 4.62 2.23
C LEU A 140 -31.62 4.65 0.92
N CYS A 141 -32.29 4.88 -0.21
CA CYS A 141 -31.65 4.94 -1.52
C CYS A 141 -30.68 6.12 -1.63
N ASP A 142 -31.09 7.31 -1.17
CA ASP A 142 -30.22 8.48 -1.12
C ASP A 142 -28.98 8.23 -0.26
N ARG A 143 -29.15 7.70 0.96
CA ARG A 143 -28.00 7.39 1.83
C ARG A 143 -27.09 6.32 1.25
N ALA A 144 -27.64 5.29 0.63
CA ALA A 144 -26.87 4.21 0.01
C ALA A 144 -25.95 4.76 -1.08
N VAL A 145 -26.52 5.46 -2.08
CA VAL A 145 -25.73 5.98 -3.20
C VAL A 145 -24.75 7.07 -2.77
N GLN A 146 -25.12 7.93 -1.81
CA GLN A 146 -24.20 8.94 -1.27
C GLN A 146 -23.01 8.32 -0.53
N THR A 147 -23.25 7.31 0.30
CA THR A 147 -22.19 6.64 1.05
C THR A 147 -21.24 5.91 0.10
N VAL A 148 -21.77 5.14 -0.85
CA VAL A 148 -20.96 4.46 -1.87
C VAL A 148 -20.16 5.47 -2.67
N ALA A 149 -20.81 6.48 -3.25
CA ALA A 149 -20.16 7.46 -4.11
C ALA A 149 -19.07 8.25 -3.37
N ARG A 150 -19.30 8.69 -2.12
CA ARG A 150 -18.27 9.38 -1.32
C ARG A 150 -17.10 8.46 -1.00
N TYR A 151 -17.38 7.20 -0.67
CA TYR A 151 -16.34 6.24 -0.27
C TYR A 151 -15.36 5.95 -1.42
N VAL A 152 -15.89 5.78 -2.64
CA VAL A 152 -15.08 5.58 -3.85
C VAL A 152 -14.67 6.89 -4.53
N GLN A 153 -14.95 8.05 -3.92
CA GLN A 153 -14.65 9.39 -4.46
C GLN A 153 -15.22 9.60 -5.88
N ALA A 154 -16.41 9.06 -6.15
CA ALA A 154 -17.09 9.22 -7.41
C ALA A 154 -17.63 10.64 -7.58
N GLY A 155 -17.82 11.05 -8.85
CA GLY A 155 -18.36 12.36 -9.19
C GLY A 155 -19.88 12.42 -9.16
N ARG A 156 -20.58 11.33 -9.52
CA ARG A 156 -22.04 11.22 -9.54
C ARG A 156 -22.49 9.80 -9.22
N GLY A 157 -23.73 9.66 -8.75
CA GLY A 157 -24.34 8.35 -8.59
C GLY A 157 -25.87 8.39 -8.57
N VAL A 158 -26.49 7.35 -9.10
CA VAL A 158 -27.95 7.16 -9.09
C VAL A 158 -28.32 5.76 -8.64
N LEU A 159 -29.50 5.63 -8.04
CA LEU A 159 -30.05 4.35 -7.60
C LEU A 159 -31.53 4.26 -7.97
N TYR A 160 -31.88 3.22 -8.71
CA TYR A 160 -33.25 2.92 -9.12
C TYR A 160 -33.77 1.69 -8.36
N SER A 161 -34.99 1.76 -7.83
CA SER A 161 -35.69 0.59 -7.28
C SER A 161 -36.49 -0.12 -8.37
N TYR A 162 -36.52 -1.44 -8.34
CA TYR A 162 -37.32 -2.24 -9.27
C TYR A 162 -38.75 -2.45 -8.77
N ARG A 163 -39.75 -2.16 -9.61
CA ARG A 163 -41.15 -2.55 -9.39
C ARG A 163 -41.48 -3.78 -10.23
N ALA A 164 -41.82 -4.87 -9.56
CA ALA A 164 -42.09 -6.15 -10.21
C ALA A 164 -43.42 -6.14 -10.99
N GLU A 165 -44.39 -5.36 -10.54
CA GLU A 165 -45.73 -5.28 -11.14
C GLU A 165 -45.68 -4.66 -12.54
N THR A 166 -44.89 -3.60 -12.69
CA THR A 166 -44.76 -2.82 -13.92
C THR A 166 -43.50 -3.14 -14.72
N HIS A 167 -42.58 -3.95 -14.18
CA HIS A 167 -41.27 -4.26 -14.77
C HIS A 167 -40.42 -3.01 -15.03
N THR A 168 -40.56 -2.00 -14.17
CA THR A 168 -39.89 -0.69 -14.29
C THR A 168 -38.89 -0.45 -13.18
N LEU A 169 -37.87 0.33 -13.50
CA LEU A 169 -36.86 0.87 -12.58
C LEU A 169 -37.19 2.33 -12.32
N GLU A 170 -37.34 2.71 -11.06
CA GLU A 170 -37.71 4.07 -10.68
C GLU A 170 -36.63 4.73 -9.85
N LEU A 171 -36.30 5.98 -10.19
CA LEU A 171 -35.25 6.73 -9.53
C LEU A 171 -35.63 7.01 -8.08
N GLN A 172 -34.84 6.48 -7.15
CA GLN A 172 -35.01 6.70 -5.71
C GLN A 172 -33.83 7.45 -5.11
N GLY A 173 -32.59 7.20 -5.53
CA GLY A 173 -31.40 7.80 -4.93
C GLY A 173 -30.58 8.63 -5.91
N THR A 174 -30.05 9.76 -5.48
CA THR A 174 -29.08 10.55 -6.27
C THR A 174 -27.92 11.08 -5.43
N PHE A 175 -26.75 11.24 -6.05
CA PHE A 175 -25.59 11.92 -5.50
C PHE A 175 -24.99 12.88 -6.54
N ALA A 176 -24.77 14.14 -6.12
CA ALA A 176 -24.20 15.21 -6.94
C ALA A 176 -25.00 15.53 -8.23
N PHE A 177 -26.32 15.55 -8.09
CA PHE A 177 -27.27 16.02 -9.12
C PHE A 177 -28.01 17.27 -8.65
N THR A 178 -28.35 18.13 -9.59
CA THR A 178 -29.15 19.35 -9.41
C THR A 178 -30.52 19.18 -10.08
N GLU A 179 -31.49 20.05 -9.75
CA GLU A 179 -32.82 20.03 -10.39
C GLU A 179 -32.78 20.27 -11.91
N HIS A 180 -31.67 20.81 -12.43
CA HIS A 180 -31.46 21.06 -13.87
C HIS A 180 -30.92 19.84 -14.62
N ASP A 181 -30.45 18.80 -13.91
CA ASP A 181 -30.03 17.57 -14.56
C ASP A 181 -31.28 16.80 -15.04
N ALA A 182 -31.38 16.59 -16.35
CA ALA A 182 -32.50 15.88 -17.00
C ALA A 182 -32.43 14.36 -16.75
N LEU A 183 -32.39 13.94 -15.49
CA LEU A 183 -32.40 12.54 -15.10
C LEU A 183 -33.73 11.90 -15.46
N LYS A 184 -33.66 10.82 -16.24
CA LYS A 184 -34.81 10.01 -16.55
C LYS A 184 -35.32 9.32 -15.28
N LYS A 185 -36.56 9.62 -14.89
CA LYS A 185 -37.16 9.13 -13.64
C LYS A 185 -37.48 7.63 -13.64
N THR A 186 -37.72 7.06 -14.82
CA THR A 186 -38.15 5.67 -14.96
C THR A 186 -37.53 5.03 -16.20
N TYR A 187 -37.03 3.81 -16.05
CA TYR A 187 -36.56 2.96 -17.15
C TYR A 187 -37.42 1.69 -17.25
N GLN A 188 -37.66 1.24 -18.48
CA GLN A 188 -38.17 -0.10 -18.73
C GLN A 188 -37.03 -1.13 -18.65
N SER A 189 -37.37 -2.40 -18.39
CA SER A 189 -36.39 -3.48 -18.50
C SER A 189 -35.83 -3.57 -19.93
N GLY A 190 -34.51 -3.65 -20.07
CA GLY A 190 -33.79 -3.62 -21.35
C GLY A 190 -33.59 -2.22 -21.94
N GLU A 191 -34.10 -1.17 -21.29
CA GLU A 191 -33.93 0.21 -21.77
C GLU A 191 -32.64 0.85 -21.23
N GLY A 192 -31.74 1.22 -22.13
CA GLY A 192 -30.47 1.85 -21.77
C GLY A 192 -29.60 0.93 -20.90
N ILE A 193 -28.52 1.48 -20.32
CA ILE A 193 -27.61 0.69 -19.49
C ILE A 193 -28.29 0.22 -18.19
N ILE A 194 -29.09 1.09 -17.56
CA ILE A 194 -29.83 0.77 -16.34
C ILE A 194 -30.78 -0.41 -16.56
N GLY A 195 -31.59 -0.37 -17.63
CA GLY A 195 -32.50 -1.45 -17.99
C GLY A 195 -31.79 -2.70 -18.49
N GLN A 196 -30.66 -2.56 -19.19
CA GLN A 196 -29.87 -3.71 -19.65
C GLN A 196 -29.27 -4.48 -18.46
N VAL A 197 -28.70 -3.78 -17.48
CA VAL A 197 -28.20 -4.39 -16.24
C VAL A 197 -29.31 -5.10 -15.47
N ALA A 198 -30.52 -4.54 -15.46
CA ALA A 198 -31.67 -5.20 -14.84
C ALA A 198 -32.05 -6.52 -15.51
N VAL A 199 -31.98 -6.60 -16.85
CA VAL A 199 -32.29 -7.82 -17.62
C VAL A 199 -31.19 -8.85 -17.49
N GLU A 200 -29.93 -8.45 -17.68
CA GLU A 200 -28.79 -9.36 -17.64
C GLU A 200 -28.41 -9.78 -16.22
N GLN A 201 -28.84 -9.02 -15.21
CA GLN A 201 -28.44 -9.18 -13.81
C GLN A 201 -26.92 -9.28 -13.65
N ARG A 202 -26.19 -8.53 -14.48
CA ARG A 202 -24.74 -8.43 -14.50
C ARG A 202 -24.30 -6.98 -14.52
N ALA A 203 -23.20 -6.70 -13.84
CA ALA A 203 -22.62 -5.37 -13.87
C ALA A 203 -22.11 -5.04 -15.27
N ILE A 204 -22.32 -3.79 -15.69
CA ILE A 204 -21.76 -3.25 -16.92
C ILE A 204 -20.76 -2.16 -16.54
N TYR A 205 -19.53 -2.31 -17.03
CA TYR A 205 -18.47 -1.33 -16.86
C TYR A 205 -18.18 -0.60 -18.17
N LEU A 206 -18.60 0.66 -18.27
CA LEU A 206 -18.31 1.50 -19.43
C LEU A 206 -17.13 2.42 -19.15
N LYS A 207 -16.11 2.32 -20.01
CA LYS A 207 -14.91 3.16 -20.00
C LYS A 207 -14.99 4.14 -21.17
N HIS A 208 -14.50 5.36 -20.99
CA HIS A 208 -14.42 6.41 -21.99
C HIS A 208 -15.79 6.84 -22.51
N LEU A 209 -16.55 7.54 -21.66
CA LEU A 209 -17.84 8.08 -22.03
C LEU A 209 -17.68 9.29 -22.97
N PRO A 210 -18.52 9.43 -24.01
CA PRO A 210 -18.52 10.62 -24.85
C PRO A 210 -18.84 11.87 -24.01
N VAL A 211 -18.14 12.96 -24.28
CA VAL A 211 -18.19 14.21 -23.48
C VAL A 211 -19.61 14.82 -23.39
N GLU A 212 -20.45 14.53 -24.39
CA GLU A 212 -21.71 15.23 -24.63
C GLU A 212 -22.91 14.73 -23.80
N HIS A 213 -22.81 13.58 -23.12
CA HIS A 213 -24.01 12.88 -22.63
C HIS A 213 -24.21 12.87 -21.11
N SER A 214 -23.26 13.34 -20.29
CA SER A 214 -23.47 13.50 -18.83
C SER A 214 -22.30 14.27 -18.20
N LEU A 215 -22.42 15.57 -17.98
CA LEU A 215 -21.36 16.38 -17.37
C LEU A 215 -21.46 16.38 -15.85
N ILE A 216 -20.37 16.07 -15.13
CA ILE A 216 -20.26 16.31 -13.69
C ILE A 216 -20.09 17.82 -13.47
N LEU A 217 -21.02 18.38 -12.70
CA LEU A 217 -21.06 19.78 -12.34
C LEU A 217 -20.35 20.00 -11.01
N THR A 218 -19.29 20.81 -11.00
CA THR A 218 -18.67 21.32 -9.77
C THR A 218 -18.83 22.84 -9.68
N GLY A 219 -18.54 23.43 -8.52
CA GLY A 219 -18.56 24.89 -8.38
C GLY A 219 -17.53 25.62 -9.26
N THR A 220 -16.59 24.90 -9.88
CA THR A 220 -15.46 25.47 -10.64
C THR A 220 -15.28 24.88 -12.04
N THR A 221 -15.87 23.72 -12.35
CA THR A 221 -15.68 22.97 -13.61
C THR A 221 -16.94 22.22 -14.04
N TYR A 222 -16.99 21.87 -15.33
CA TYR A 222 -18.05 21.07 -15.97
C TYR A 222 -17.37 20.06 -16.90
N ASP A 223 -17.24 18.81 -16.49
CA ASP A 223 -16.49 17.79 -17.24
C ASP A 223 -17.23 16.45 -17.28
N ALA A 224 -17.05 15.70 -18.36
CA ALA A 224 -17.62 14.35 -18.46
C ALA A 224 -16.87 13.34 -17.59
N PRO A 225 -17.55 12.38 -16.94
CA PRO A 225 -16.89 11.29 -16.23
C PRO A 225 -16.09 10.44 -17.21
N LEU A 226 -14.95 9.92 -16.75
CA LEU A 226 -14.15 8.98 -17.55
C LEU A 226 -14.84 7.62 -17.68
N ASN A 227 -15.68 7.25 -16.72
CA ASN A 227 -16.27 5.92 -16.67
C ASN A 227 -17.52 5.83 -15.78
N THR A 228 -18.38 4.84 -16.07
CA THR A 228 -19.52 4.46 -15.24
C THR A 228 -19.49 2.96 -14.92
N TYR A 229 -19.81 2.63 -13.68
CA TYR A 229 -20.01 1.25 -13.24
C TYR A 229 -21.45 1.08 -12.77
N THR A 230 -22.19 0.22 -13.47
CA THR A 230 -23.63 0.00 -13.24
C THR A 230 -23.83 -1.41 -12.72
N VAL A 231 -24.33 -1.54 -11.50
CA VAL A 231 -24.48 -2.82 -10.80
C VAL A 231 -25.95 -3.16 -10.53
N PRO A 232 -26.34 -4.44 -10.71
CA PRO A 232 -27.63 -4.92 -10.28
C PRO A 232 -27.64 -5.11 -8.76
N LEU A 233 -28.72 -4.72 -8.11
CA LEU A 233 -28.94 -4.92 -6.68
C LEU A 233 -29.78 -6.19 -6.53
N LEU A 234 -29.14 -7.31 -6.19
CA LEU A 234 -29.77 -8.63 -6.17
C LEU A 234 -29.90 -9.18 -4.75
N TYR A 235 -31.09 -9.65 -4.40
CA TYR A 235 -31.33 -10.42 -3.18
C TYR A 235 -31.94 -11.77 -3.54
N ASN A 236 -31.25 -12.88 -3.18
CA ASN A 236 -31.67 -14.25 -3.55
C ASN A 236 -32.00 -14.40 -5.05
N ALA A 237 -31.11 -13.89 -5.93
CA ALA A 237 -31.27 -13.84 -7.38
C ALA A 237 -32.49 -13.03 -7.91
N LYS A 238 -33.19 -12.30 -7.04
CA LYS A 238 -34.25 -11.36 -7.43
C LYS A 238 -33.69 -9.96 -7.54
N LEU A 239 -34.07 -9.27 -8.61
CA LEU A 239 -33.72 -7.86 -8.81
C LEU A 239 -34.50 -6.98 -7.84
N CYS A 240 -33.78 -6.21 -7.04
CA CYS A 240 -34.34 -5.19 -6.15
C CYS A 240 -34.17 -3.78 -6.72
N GLY A 241 -33.19 -3.58 -7.60
CA GLY A 241 -32.87 -2.29 -8.18
C GLY A 241 -31.57 -2.31 -8.97
N VAL A 242 -31.14 -1.13 -9.42
CA VAL A 242 -29.87 -0.92 -10.14
C VAL A 242 -29.22 0.35 -9.60
N MET A 243 -27.91 0.29 -9.36
CA MET A 243 -27.11 1.45 -8.95
C MET A 243 -26.08 1.74 -10.02
N GLU A 244 -25.90 3.01 -10.37
CA GLU A 244 -24.86 3.47 -11.30
C GLU A 244 -24.01 4.54 -10.63
N ILE A 245 -22.69 4.39 -10.74
CA ILE A 245 -21.70 5.30 -10.18
C ILE A 245 -20.79 5.78 -11.32
N ALA A 246 -20.59 7.10 -11.41
CA ALA A 246 -19.75 7.72 -12.43
C ALA A 246 -18.56 8.45 -11.79
N SER A 247 -17.35 8.28 -12.34
CA SER A 247 -16.14 8.90 -11.78
C SER A 247 -15.19 9.43 -12.86
N PHE A 248 -14.37 10.40 -12.44
CA PHE A 248 -13.21 10.89 -13.20
C PHE A 248 -12.00 9.97 -13.08
N GLU A 249 -11.99 9.01 -12.15
CA GLU A 249 -10.94 8.01 -12.01
C GLU A 249 -11.48 6.62 -12.38
N LEU A 250 -10.67 5.79 -13.02
CA LEU A 250 -11.07 4.43 -13.40
C LEU A 250 -11.24 3.54 -12.17
N PHE A 251 -12.37 2.84 -12.10
CA PHE A 251 -12.59 1.82 -11.07
C PHE A 251 -11.76 0.56 -11.34
N GLY A 252 -10.82 0.28 -10.43
CA GLY A 252 -10.00 -0.93 -10.43
C GLY A 252 -10.73 -2.14 -9.87
N ALA A 253 -10.02 -3.26 -9.77
CA ALA A 253 -10.57 -4.51 -9.24
C ALA A 253 -11.06 -4.38 -7.79
N ARG A 254 -10.40 -3.52 -7.00
CA ARG A 254 -10.77 -3.25 -5.61
C ARG A 254 -12.14 -2.56 -5.50
N GLU A 255 -12.36 -1.51 -6.29
CA GLU A 255 -13.62 -0.77 -6.30
C GLU A 255 -14.76 -1.63 -6.84
N GLN A 256 -14.51 -2.43 -7.89
CA GLN A 256 -15.49 -3.37 -8.44
C GLN A 256 -15.95 -4.41 -7.41
N ALA A 257 -15.01 -5.04 -6.70
CA ALA A 257 -15.35 -5.97 -5.61
C ALA A 257 -16.17 -5.29 -4.51
N PHE A 258 -15.84 -4.03 -4.16
CA PHE A 258 -16.62 -3.25 -3.21
C PHE A 258 -18.04 -2.96 -3.71
N PHE A 259 -18.23 -2.58 -4.97
CA PHE A 259 -19.56 -2.35 -5.53
C PHE A 259 -20.42 -3.61 -5.52
N ASP A 260 -19.83 -4.78 -5.78
CA ASP A 260 -20.56 -6.05 -5.77
C ASP A 260 -21.09 -6.38 -4.35
N GLU A 261 -20.25 -6.26 -3.32
CA GLU A 261 -20.68 -6.52 -1.93
C GLU A 261 -21.59 -5.41 -1.39
N ALA A 262 -21.30 -4.14 -1.69
CA ALA A 262 -22.18 -3.02 -1.36
C ALA A 262 -23.55 -3.19 -2.01
N GLY A 263 -23.59 -3.66 -3.25
CA GLY A 263 -24.83 -3.97 -3.97
C GLY A 263 -25.68 -5.01 -3.26
N GLN A 264 -25.07 -6.06 -2.71
CA GLN A 264 -25.77 -7.06 -1.91
C GLN A 264 -26.34 -6.48 -0.60
N VAL A 265 -25.54 -5.69 0.13
CA VAL A 265 -25.99 -5.02 1.36
C VAL A 265 -27.20 -4.12 1.08
N ILE A 266 -27.12 -3.33 0.02
CA ILE A 266 -28.21 -2.44 -0.39
C ILE A 266 -29.44 -3.25 -0.82
N ALA A 267 -29.27 -4.32 -1.58
CA ALA A 267 -30.38 -5.15 -2.07
C ALA A 267 -31.20 -5.75 -0.93
N VAL A 268 -30.55 -6.26 0.13
CA VAL A 268 -31.24 -6.80 1.32
C VAL A 268 -32.11 -5.72 1.98
N ARG A 269 -31.57 -4.50 2.11
CA ARG A 269 -32.26 -3.35 2.74
C ARG A 269 -33.39 -2.81 1.86
N LEU A 270 -33.19 -2.76 0.55
CA LEU A 270 -34.23 -2.41 -0.41
C LEU A 270 -35.39 -3.40 -0.38
N PHE A 271 -35.09 -4.70 -0.44
CA PHE A 271 -36.11 -5.75 -0.47
C PHE A 271 -37.04 -5.68 0.76
N SER A 272 -36.45 -5.63 1.95
CA SER A 272 -37.19 -5.52 3.21
C SER A 272 -37.99 -4.22 3.32
N THR A 273 -37.47 -3.11 2.81
CA THR A 273 -38.15 -1.82 2.87
C THR A 273 -39.31 -1.74 1.88
N ALA A 274 -39.11 -2.20 0.64
CA ALA A 274 -40.15 -2.26 -0.38
C ALA A 274 -41.33 -3.15 0.05
N GLN A 275 -41.06 -4.32 0.65
CA GLN A 275 -42.12 -5.18 1.18
C GLN A 275 -42.96 -4.50 2.27
N ARG A 276 -42.33 -3.74 3.16
CA ARG A 276 -43.05 -3.00 4.21
C ARG A 276 -43.91 -1.87 3.64
N GLU A 277 -43.41 -1.16 2.64
CA GLU A 277 -44.18 -0.10 1.98
C GLU A 277 -45.40 -0.67 1.24
N GLN A 278 -45.22 -1.74 0.45
CA GLN A 278 -46.33 -2.43 -0.21
C GLN A 278 -47.39 -2.90 0.78
N MET A 279 -46.97 -3.48 1.91
CA MET A 279 -47.88 -3.90 2.98
C MET A 279 -48.66 -2.72 3.58
N ARG A 280 -48.00 -1.58 3.82
CA ARG A 280 -48.65 -0.36 4.32
C ARG A 280 -49.67 0.20 3.33
N GLU A 281 -49.34 0.23 2.05
CA GLU A 281 -50.25 0.68 0.98
C GLU A 281 -51.50 -0.20 0.91
N PHE A 282 -51.33 -1.53 1.00
CA PHE A 282 -52.45 -2.47 1.02
C PHE A 282 -53.39 -2.24 2.21
N PHE A 283 -52.86 -2.04 3.42
CA PHE A 283 -53.68 -1.73 4.60
C PHE A 283 -54.41 -0.39 4.47
N GLN A 284 -53.76 0.66 3.95
CA GLN A 284 -54.42 1.95 3.72
C GLN A 284 -55.56 1.84 2.70
N GLN A 285 -55.41 1.03 1.65
CA GLN A 285 -56.48 0.80 0.68
C GLN A 285 -57.65 0.01 1.29
N ALA A 286 -57.37 -0.99 2.12
CA ALA A 286 -58.40 -1.77 2.82
C ALA A 286 -59.21 -0.92 3.82
N ASP A 287 -58.53 -0.06 4.62
CA ASP A 287 -59.18 0.82 5.58
C ASP A 287 -60.01 1.93 4.90
N ASN A 288 -59.54 2.46 3.77
CA ASN A 288 -60.31 3.44 2.99
C ASN A 288 -61.50 2.81 2.26
N GLY A 289 -61.39 1.54 1.83
CA GLY A 289 -62.50 0.80 1.23
C GLY A 289 -63.57 0.34 2.23
N ALA A 290 -63.22 0.20 3.51
CA ALA A 290 -64.16 -0.16 4.59
C ALA A 290 -64.92 1.05 5.17
N ASN A 291 -64.51 2.28 4.85
CA ASN A 291 -65.16 3.53 5.27
C ASN A 291 -66.04 4.18 4.17
N LEU A 292 -66.36 3.44 3.11
CA LEU A 292 -67.30 3.79 2.04
C LEU A 292 -68.49 2.83 2.06
#